data_AF-A0A368EZW0-F1
#
_entry.id   AF-A0A368EZW0-F1
#
_cell.length_a   1.000
_cell.length_b   1.000
_cell.length_c   1.000
_cell.angle_alpha   90.00
_cell.angle_beta   90.00
_cell.angle_gamma   90.00
#
_symmetry.space_group_name_H-M   'P 1'
#
loop_
_entity.id
_entity.type
_entity.pdbx_description
1 polymer ?
#
loop_
_entity_poly.entity_id
_entity_poly.type
_entity_poly.pdbx_seq_one_letter_code
_entity_poly.pdbx_strand_id
1 'polypeptide(L)'
;MCHWAKEGISEAQKMFSVQGLTELPLEFVYSPKALNNYPRIARTPQEALQNIRVYVRKSVRNAIRKAVQQAGHSPQDQDTVAKQVNVSIFEYQPMECMDAMDLSKFTATTTINVDNTCLVATDAVQKVAFLRSTQAFPIVPNYLLFYVDLTTLDKPFN
;
A
#
# COMPACT_ATOMS: atom_id res chain seq x y z
N MET A 1 24.95 30.41 -30.07
CA MET A 1 23.90 30.91 -29.17
C MET A 1 22.64 30.13 -29.48
N CYS A 2 22.29 29.14 -28.66
CA CYS A 2 21.05 28.38 -28.86
C CYS A 2 19.96 29.00 -27.97
N HIS A 3 19.02 29.68 -28.60
CA HIS A 3 17.75 30.05 -28.00
C HIS A 3 16.93 28.77 -27.83
N TRP A 4 16.80 28.27 -26.60
CA TRP A 4 15.69 27.40 -26.24
C TRP A 4 14.66 28.26 -25.52
N ALA A 5 13.48 28.29 -26.13
CA ALA A 5 12.31 28.95 -25.61
C ALA A 5 11.98 28.46 -24.21
N LYS A 6 11.39 29.35 -23.41
CA LYS A 6 10.67 28.99 -22.19
C LYS A 6 9.52 28.06 -22.57
N GLU A 7 9.76 26.76 -22.64
CA GLU A 7 8.70 25.77 -22.64
C GLU A 7 8.05 25.82 -21.26
N GLY A 8 6.73 26.03 -21.26
CA GLY A 8 5.93 26.12 -20.05
C GLY A 8 6.13 24.90 -19.17
N ILE A 9 6.26 25.15 -17.88
CA ILE A 9 6.35 24.16 -16.81
C ILE A 9 5.14 23.23 -16.93
N SER A 10 5.33 22.02 -17.46
CA SER A 10 4.32 20.97 -17.42
C SER A 10 4.62 20.12 -16.21
N GLU A 11 3.97 20.42 -15.08
CA GLU A 11 3.92 19.50 -13.95
C GLU A 11 3.31 18.19 -14.45
N ALA A 12 4.14 17.14 -14.60
CA ALA A 12 3.69 15.86 -15.10
C ALA A 12 3.00 15.10 -13.95
N GLN A 13 1.75 15.46 -13.67
CA GLN A 13 0.91 14.70 -12.75
C GLN A 13 0.44 13.42 -13.43
N LYS A 14 0.68 12.27 -12.81
CA LYS A 14 0.17 10.99 -13.28
C LYS A 14 -0.49 10.24 -12.14
N MET A 15 -1.78 10.00 -12.29
CA MET A 15 -2.56 9.19 -11.36
C MET A 15 -2.76 7.79 -11.92
N PHE A 16 -2.53 6.79 -11.08
CA PHE A 16 -2.70 5.38 -11.42
C PHE A 16 -3.61 4.72 -10.39
N SER A 17 -4.60 3.96 -10.85
CA SER A 17 -5.34 3.04 -9.99
C SER A 17 -4.45 1.82 -9.72
N VAL A 18 -4.15 1.55 -8.45
CA VAL A 18 -3.52 0.30 -8.05
C VAL A 18 -4.63 -0.72 -7.86
N GLN A 19 -4.64 -1.71 -8.75
CA GLN A 19 -5.55 -2.84 -8.71
C GLN A 19 -4.76 -4.14 -8.55
N GLY A 20 -5.40 -5.16 -7.97
CA GLY A 20 -4.83 -6.50 -7.93
C GLY A 20 -3.96 -6.81 -6.71
N LEU A 21 -4.05 -6.03 -5.62
CA LEU A 21 -3.77 -6.62 -4.32
C LEU A 21 -4.76 -7.78 -4.12
N THR A 22 -4.26 -9.00 -4.04
CA THR A 22 -5.09 -10.19 -3.78
C THR A 22 -5.24 -10.47 -2.28
N GLU A 23 -4.41 -9.82 -1.47
CA GLU A 23 -4.34 -9.91 -0.02
C GLU A 23 -3.88 -8.57 0.57
N LEU A 24 -4.15 -8.34 1.85
CA LEU A 24 -3.72 -7.14 2.58
C LEU A 24 -2.57 -7.47 3.53
N PRO A 25 -1.36 -6.91 3.32
CA PRO A 25 -0.32 -6.95 4.34
C PRO A 25 -0.85 -6.51 5.70
N LEU A 26 -0.38 -7.14 6.78
CA LEU A 26 -0.87 -6.86 8.14
C LEU A 26 -0.76 -5.37 8.49
N GLU A 27 0.30 -4.71 8.06
CA GLU A 27 0.56 -3.28 8.30
C GLU A 27 -0.45 -2.35 7.62
N PHE A 28 -1.24 -2.85 6.66
CA PHE A 28 -2.19 -2.08 5.86
C PHE A 28 -3.61 -2.13 6.41
N VAL A 29 -3.88 -3.05 7.33
CA VAL A 29 -5.11 -3.11 8.13
C VAL A 29 -4.87 -2.55 9.52
N TYR A 30 -5.93 -2.24 10.25
CA TYR A 30 -5.80 -1.75 11.63
C TYR A 30 -6.71 -2.47 12.61
N SER A 31 -6.33 -2.45 13.90
CA SER A 31 -7.19 -2.85 15.01
C SER A 31 -6.97 -1.89 16.18
N PRO A 32 -8.02 -1.27 16.72
CA PRO A 32 -7.90 -0.46 17.93
C PRO A 32 -7.56 -1.32 19.16
N LYS A 33 -7.82 -2.63 19.09
CA LYS A 33 -7.48 -3.59 20.15
C LYS A 33 -6.10 -4.20 19.92
N ALA A 34 -5.44 -4.58 21.01
CA ALA A 34 -4.17 -5.30 20.92
C ALA A 34 -4.38 -6.75 20.50
N LEU A 35 -3.90 -7.09 19.30
CA LEU A 35 -3.87 -8.44 18.77
C LEU A 35 -2.44 -8.98 18.93
N ASN A 36 -2.13 -9.54 20.11
CA ASN A 36 -0.76 -9.92 20.48
C ASN A 36 -0.10 -10.92 19.51
N ASN A 37 -0.89 -11.79 18.87
CA ASN A 37 -0.40 -12.74 17.87
C ASN A 37 -0.16 -12.11 16.48
N TYR A 38 -0.61 -10.87 16.28
CA TYR A 38 -0.51 -10.13 15.01
C TYR A 38 -0.01 -8.70 15.26
N PRO A 39 1.20 -8.52 15.83
CA PRO A 39 1.67 -7.21 16.27
C PRO A 39 1.96 -6.23 15.13
N ARG A 40 2.02 -6.71 13.88
CA ARG A 40 2.17 -5.89 12.68
C ARG A 40 0.87 -5.22 12.22
N ILE A 41 -0.28 -5.66 12.74
CA ILE A 41 -1.53 -4.95 12.49
C ILE A 41 -1.44 -3.57 13.13
N ALA A 42 -1.66 -2.54 12.32
CA ALA A 42 -1.59 -1.16 12.78
C ALA A 42 -2.62 -0.92 13.90
N ARG A 43 -2.35 -0.01 14.83
CA ARG A 43 -3.28 0.30 15.93
C ARG A 43 -4.34 1.29 15.55
N THR A 44 -4.08 2.09 14.52
CA THR A 44 -4.98 3.14 14.06
C THR A 44 -5.09 3.13 12.55
N PRO A 45 -6.19 3.64 11.97
CA PRO A 45 -6.29 3.79 10.53
C PRO A 45 -5.21 4.74 9.97
N GLN A 46 -4.78 5.75 10.74
CA GLN A 46 -3.71 6.67 10.33
C GLN A 46 -2.35 5.97 10.24
N GLU A 47 -2.06 5.05 11.14
CA GLU A 47 -0.83 4.25 11.09
C GLU A 47 -0.84 3.31 9.88
N ALA A 48 -1.96 2.64 9.59
CA ALA A 48 -2.10 1.83 8.38
C ALA A 48 -1.90 2.66 7.10
N LEU A 49 -2.50 3.86 7.04
CA LEU A 49 -2.29 4.83 5.95
C LEU A 49 -0.83 5.26 5.81
N GLN A 50 -0.11 5.43 6.92
CA GLN A 50 1.29 5.77 6.88
C GLN A 50 2.15 4.60 6.38
N ASN A 51 1.84 3.38 6.81
CA ASN A 51 2.55 2.17 6.39
C ASN A 51 2.44 1.95 4.87
N ILE A 52 1.24 2.07 4.30
CA ILE A 52 1.04 1.93 2.86
C ILE A 52 1.74 3.07 2.09
N ARG A 53 1.72 4.32 2.58
CA ARG A 53 2.47 5.43 1.97
C ARG A 53 3.97 5.17 1.92
N VAL A 54 4.55 4.67 3.01
CA VAL A 54 5.97 4.31 3.08
C VAL A 54 6.28 3.18 2.10
N TYR A 55 5.44 2.15 2.07
CA TYR A 55 5.60 1.01 1.16
C TYR A 55 5.56 1.45 -0.31
N VAL A 56 4.51 2.15 -0.73
CA VAL A 56 4.34 2.60 -2.12
C VAL A 56 5.50 3.51 -2.53
N ARG A 57 5.88 4.47 -1.68
CA ARG A 57 7.02 5.36 -1.95
C ARG A 57 8.32 4.58 -2.15
N LYS A 58 8.59 3.57 -1.31
CA LYS A 58 9.77 2.70 -1.44
C LYS A 58 9.73 1.90 -2.74
N SER A 59 8.59 1.29 -3.06
CA SER A 59 8.40 0.49 -4.27
C SER A 59 8.57 1.32 -5.55
N VAL A 60 7.93 2.48 -5.64
CA VAL A 60 8.05 3.40 -6.78
C VAL A 60 9.50 3.85 -6.97
N ARG A 61 10.17 4.28 -5.88
CA ARG A 61 11.58 4.69 -5.95
C ARG A 61 12.49 3.57 -6.43
N ASN A 62 12.28 2.35 -5.95
CA ASN A 62 13.06 1.20 -6.37
C ASN A 62 12.82 0.87 -7.85
N ALA A 63 11.59 0.99 -8.34
CA ALA A 63 11.27 0.81 -9.75
C ALA A 63 11.97 1.86 -10.63
N ILE A 64 11.94 3.13 -10.23
CA ILE A 64 12.63 4.22 -10.93
C ILE A 64 14.14 3.96 -10.99
N ARG A 65 14.78 3.62 -9.86
CA ARG A 65 16.22 3.32 -9.83
C ARG A 65 16.58 2.18 -10.79
N LYS A 66 15.78 1.10 -10.80
CA LYS A 66 15.98 -0.02 -11.72
C LYS A 66 15.86 0.40 -13.18
N ALA A 67 14.86 1.22 -13.52
CA ALA A 67 14.69 1.73 -14.88
C ALA A 67 15.87 2.61 -15.32
N VAL A 68 16.33 3.50 -14.44
CA VAL A 68 17.49 4.38 -14.70
C VAL A 68 18.79 3.56 -14.83
N GLN A 69 18.97 2.53 -13.99
CA GLN A 69 20.07 1.59 -14.10
C GLN A 69 20.06 0.83 -15.43
N GLN A 70 18.90 0.34 -15.87
CA GLN A 70 18.73 -0.38 -17.13
C GLN A 70 19.00 0.51 -18.35
N ALA A 71 18.82 1.82 -18.22
CA ALA A 71 19.20 2.81 -19.23
C ALA A 71 20.69 3.17 -19.22
N GLY A 72 21.50 2.56 -18.34
CA GLY A 72 22.96 2.73 -18.31
C GLY A 72 23.47 3.91 -17.49
N HIS A 73 22.62 4.53 -16.67
CA HIS A 73 23.00 5.69 -15.85
C HIS A 73 23.65 5.31 -14.51
N SER A 74 24.42 6.25 -13.96
CA SER A 74 25.19 6.05 -12.73
C SER A 74 24.30 5.86 -11.50
N PRO A 75 24.79 5.28 -10.39
CA PRO A 75 24.05 5.22 -9.13
C PRO A 75 23.64 6.60 -8.58
N GLN A 76 24.43 7.64 -8.84
CA GLN A 76 24.10 9.02 -8.44
C GLN A 76 22.89 9.56 -9.23
N ASP A 77 22.80 9.25 -10.52
CA ASP A 77 21.65 9.61 -11.35
C ASP A 77 20.39 8.87 -10.88
N GLN A 78 20.51 7.57 -10.60
CA GLN A 78 19.40 6.75 -10.09
C GLN A 78 18.76 7.36 -8.84
N ASP A 79 19.58 7.80 -7.88
CA ASP A 79 19.09 8.42 -6.65
C ASP A 79 18.55 9.84 -6.87
N THR A 80 19.15 10.61 -7.77
CA THR A 80 18.68 11.96 -8.12
C THR A 80 17.29 11.90 -8.74
N VAL A 81 17.10 11.05 -9.74
CA VAL A 81 15.80 10.87 -10.42
C VAL A 81 14.75 10.31 -9.46
N ALA A 82 15.08 9.29 -8.67
CA ALA A 82 14.13 8.70 -7.74
C ALA A 82 13.68 9.68 -6.63
N LYS A 83 14.48 10.70 -6.31
CA LYS A 83 14.13 11.74 -5.32
C LYS A 83 13.28 12.87 -5.91
N GLN A 84 13.33 13.10 -7.22
CA GLN A 84 12.50 14.10 -7.90
C GLN A 84 11.03 13.68 -7.94
N VAL A 85 10.73 12.38 -7.87
CA VAL A 85 9.35 11.88 -7.83
C VAL A 85 8.79 11.93 -6.41
N ASN A 86 7.75 12.74 -6.25
CA ASN A 86 6.85 12.71 -5.11
C ASN A 86 5.75 11.68 -5.36
N VAL A 87 5.40 10.96 -4.29
CA VAL A 87 4.41 9.89 -4.33
C VAL A 87 3.37 10.18 -3.25
N SER A 88 2.11 10.32 -3.65
CA SER A 88 0.96 10.47 -2.77
C SER A 88 -0.04 9.35 -3.01
N ILE A 89 -0.79 8.99 -1.97
CA ILE A 89 -1.89 8.02 -2.06
C ILE A 89 -3.20 8.76 -1.80
N PHE A 90 -4.15 8.60 -2.71
CA PHE A 90 -5.51 9.10 -2.61
C PHE A 90 -6.49 7.94 -2.43
N GLU A 91 -7.49 8.14 -1.57
CA GLU A 91 -8.65 7.25 -1.38
C GLU A 91 -8.36 5.82 -0.89
N TYR A 92 -7.30 5.63 -0.08
CA TYR A 92 -7.18 4.37 0.68
C TYR A 92 -7.99 4.45 1.97
N GLN A 93 -8.86 3.47 2.20
CA GLN A 93 -9.54 3.28 3.48
C GLN A 93 -9.07 1.95 4.08
N PRO A 94 -8.23 1.97 5.14
CA PRO A 94 -7.80 0.75 5.81
C PRO A 94 -8.99 -0.05 6.34
N MET A 95 -8.93 -1.37 6.22
CA MET A 95 -9.91 -2.27 6.83
C MET A 95 -9.64 -2.40 8.34
N GLU A 96 -10.71 -2.33 9.14
CA GLU A 96 -10.64 -2.67 10.57
C GLU A 96 -10.69 -4.19 10.76
N CYS A 97 -9.78 -4.72 11.56
CA CYS A 97 -9.79 -6.09 12.06
C CYS A 97 -10.18 -6.07 13.54
N MET A 98 -11.44 -6.34 13.88
CA MET A 98 -11.87 -6.36 15.29
C MET A 98 -11.24 -7.52 16.07
N ASP A 99 -10.87 -8.59 15.37
CA ASP A 99 -10.00 -9.67 15.82
C ASP A 99 -9.18 -10.20 14.63
N ALA A 100 -8.16 -11.03 14.90
CA ALA A 100 -7.41 -11.73 13.86
C ALA A 100 -7.13 -13.18 14.25
N MET A 101 -7.18 -14.06 13.26
CA MET A 101 -7.00 -15.49 13.42
C MET A 101 -6.21 -16.06 12.25
N ASP A 102 -5.46 -17.12 12.49
CA ASP A 102 -4.77 -17.86 11.44
C ASP A 102 -5.81 -18.55 10.56
N LEU A 103 -5.76 -18.31 9.25
CA LEU A 103 -6.68 -18.87 8.28
C LEU A 103 -6.70 -20.41 8.34
N SER A 104 -5.57 -21.05 8.64
CA SER A 104 -5.49 -22.52 8.78
C SER A 104 -6.27 -23.06 9.99
N LYS A 105 -6.59 -22.22 10.96
CA LYS A 105 -7.36 -22.58 12.17
C LYS A 105 -8.85 -22.28 12.03
N PHE A 106 -9.26 -21.62 10.94
CA PHE A 106 -10.67 -21.35 10.67
C PHE A 106 -11.37 -22.60 10.14
N THR A 107 -12.48 -22.96 10.77
CA THR A 107 -13.31 -24.12 10.44
C THR A 107 -14.79 -23.73 10.44
N ALA A 108 -15.65 -24.60 9.90
CA ALA A 108 -17.10 -24.36 9.91
C ALA A 108 -17.70 -24.25 11.34
N THR A 109 -16.99 -24.75 12.35
CA THR A 109 -17.38 -24.69 13.76
C THR A 109 -16.72 -23.56 14.54
N THR A 110 -15.87 -22.74 13.88
CA THR A 110 -15.21 -21.62 14.53
C THR A 110 -16.22 -20.54 14.91
N THR A 111 -16.36 -20.26 16.20
CA THR A 111 -17.23 -19.20 16.70
C THR A 111 -16.56 -17.85 16.58
N ILE A 112 -17.17 -16.94 15.81
CA ILE A 112 -16.79 -15.54 15.73
C ILE A 112 -17.63 -14.74 16.74
N ASN A 113 -16.98 -13.99 17.63
CA ASN A 113 -17.62 -13.24 18.72
C ASN A 113 -17.57 -11.71 18.54
N VAL A 114 -17.06 -11.23 17.41
CA VAL A 114 -16.96 -9.81 17.03
C VAL A 114 -17.51 -9.64 15.62
N ASP A 115 -17.84 -8.42 15.19
CA ASP A 115 -18.51 -8.21 13.89
C ASP A 115 -17.69 -8.75 12.72
N ASN A 116 -16.36 -8.63 12.79
CA ASN A 116 -15.46 -9.25 11.81
C ASN A 116 -14.11 -9.69 12.39
N THR A 117 -13.59 -10.80 11.88
CA THR A 117 -12.27 -11.34 12.18
C THR A 117 -11.47 -11.46 10.89
N CYS A 118 -10.29 -10.86 10.87
CA CYS A 118 -9.35 -10.97 9.76
C CYS A 118 -8.65 -12.33 9.81
N LEU A 119 -8.77 -13.09 8.72
CA LEU A 119 -8.11 -14.39 8.59
C LEU A 119 -6.79 -14.22 7.87
N VAL A 120 -5.72 -14.50 8.60
CA VAL A 120 -4.33 -14.26 8.22
C VAL A 120 -3.70 -15.56 7.77
N ALA A 121 -3.07 -15.57 6.60
CA ALA A 121 -2.13 -16.59 6.20
C ALA A 121 -0.77 -15.93 5.96
N THR A 122 0.30 -16.61 6.37
CA THR A 122 1.66 -16.04 6.41
C THR A 122 1.67 -14.68 7.10
N ASP A 123 1.68 -13.60 6.32
CA ASP A 123 1.87 -12.22 6.75
C ASP A 123 0.83 -11.26 6.15
N ALA A 124 -0.30 -11.79 5.69
CA ALA A 124 -1.36 -11.00 5.07
C ALA A 124 -2.75 -11.50 5.45
N VAL A 125 -3.70 -10.58 5.54
CA VAL A 125 -5.12 -10.91 5.57
C VAL A 125 -5.52 -11.37 4.18
N GLN A 126 -6.13 -12.55 4.10
CA GLN A 126 -6.62 -13.12 2.83
C GLN A 126 -8.15 -13.22 2.79
N LYS A 127 -8.78 -13.38 3.96
CA LYS A 127 -10.24 -13.51 4.10
C LYS A 127 -10.75 -12.80 5.34
N VAL A 128 -12.05 -12.57 5.38
CA VAL A 128 -12.76 -12.01 6.52
C VAL A 128 -13.89 -12.95 6.91
N ALA A 129 -13.95 -13.31 8.18
CA ALA A 129 -15.09 -14.00 8.77
C ALA A 129 -15.96 -12.97 9.51
N PHE A 130 -17.28 -13.10 9.39
CA PHE A 130 -18.24 -12.20 10.03
C PHE A 130 -18.96 -12.89 11.19
N LEU A 131 -19.44 -12.10 12.15
CA LEU A 131 -20.26 -12.57 13.26
C LEU A 131 -21.40 -13.47 12.77
N ARG A 132 -21.53 -14.66 13.36
CA ARG A 132 -22.55 -15.68 13.04
C ARG A 132 -22.46 -16.28 11.62
N SER A 133 -21.38 -16.01 10.88
CA SER A 133 -21.07 -16.73 9.64
C SER A 133 -20.21 -17.95 9.93
N THR A 134 -20.57 -19.10 9.37
CA THR A 134 -19.70 -20.30 9.34
C THR A 134 -18.76 -20.29 8.13
N GLN A 135 -18.86 -19.26 7.29
CA GLN A 135 -18.06 -19.08 6.07
C GLN A 135 -17.13 -17.88 6.21
N ALA A 136 -15.98 -17.96 5.55
CA ALA A 136 -15.05 -16.86 5.37
C ALA A 136 -15.13 -16.34 3.94
N PHE A 137 -15.16 -15.03 3.78
CA PHE A 137 -15.31 -14.36 2.51
C PHE A 137 -13.99 -13.74 2.05
N PRO A 138 -13.77 -13.60 0.74
CA PRO A 138 -12.65 -12.78 0.25
C PRO A 138 -12.80 -11.33 0.74
N ILE A 139 -11.67 -10.62 0.83
CA ILE A 139 -11.66 -9.19 1.15
C ILE A 139 -12.38 -8.43 0.03
N VAL A 140 -13.24 -7.48 0.41
CA VAL A 140 -13.96 -6.67 -0.57
C VAL A 140 -12.97 -5.79 -1.35
N PRO A 141 -13.10 -5.67 -2.69
CA PRO A 141 -12.13 -4.98 -3.52
C PRO A 141 -11.81 -3.54 -3.09
N ASN A 142 -12.74 -2.79 -2.51
CA ASN A 142 -12.50 -1.41 -2.08
C ASN A 142 -11.38 -1.28 -1.04
N TYR A 143 -11.11 -2.32 -0.23
CA TYR A 143 -9.98 -2.32 0.70
C TYR A 143 -8.65 -2.64 0.00
N LEU A 144 -8.67 -3.11 -1.24
CA LEU A 144 -7.51 -3.55 -2.03
C LEU A 144 -7.14 -2.52 -3.12
N LEU A 145 -7.93 -1.45 -3.24
CA LEU A 145 -7.83 -0.43 -4.27
C LEU A 145 -7.41 0.90 -3.66
N PHE A 146 -6.49 1.59 -4.32
CA PHE A 146 -6.12 2.97 -3.99
C PHE A 146 -5.51 3.65 -5.21
N TYR A 147 -5.52 4.98 -5.21
CA TYR A 147 -4.88 5.76 -6.25
C TYR A 147 -3.49 6.21 -5.80
N VAL A 148 -2.53 6.09 -6.70
CA VAL A 148 -1.18 6.64 -6.51
C VAL A 148 -1.02 7.79 -7.49
N ASP A 149 -0.69 8.94 -6.94
CA ASP A 149 -0.34 10.12 -7.72
C ASP A 149 1.18 10.34 -7.66
N LEU A 150 1.75 10.55 -8.84
CA LEU A 150 3.16 10.83 -9.02
C LEU A 150 3.31 12.24 -9.57
N THR A 151 4.06 13.08 -8.84
CA THR A 151 4.42 14.43 -9.28
C THR A 151 5.93 14.59 -9.30
N THR A 152 6.46 15.33 -10.27
CA THR A 152 7.89 15.60 -10.40
C THR A 152 8.20 16.98 -9.84
N LEU A 153 9.16 17.05 -8.90
CA LEU A 153 9.76 18.31 -8.48
C LEU A 153 10.83 18.69 -9.50
N ASP A 154 10.61 19.78 -10.23
CA ASP A 154 11.60 20.34 -11.14
C ASP A 154 12.88 20.69 -10.37
N LYS A 155 13.91 19.85 -10.50
CA LYS A 155 15.29 20.24 -10.23
C LYS A 155 16.12 19.88 -11.47
N PRO A 156 16.81 20.86 -12.08
CA PRO A 156 17.68 20.57 -13.21
C PRO A 156 18.75 19.55 -12.79
N PHE A 157 19.09 18.65 -13.72
CA PHE A 157 20.31 17.86 -13.61
C PHE A 157 21.49 18.85 -13.71
N ASN A 158 22.33 18.89 -12.67
CA ASN A 158 23.60 19.63 -12.68
C ASN A 158 24.73 18.69 -13.07
#